data_AF-A0A848FKU2-F1
#
_entry.id   AF-A0A848FKU2-F1
#
_cell.length_a   1.000
_cell.length_b   1.000
_cell.length_c   1.000
_cell.angle_alpha   90.00
_cell.angle_beta   90.00
_cell.angle_gamma   90.00
#
_symmetry.space_group_name_H-M   'P 1'
#
loop_
_entity.id
_entity.type
_entity.pdbx_description
1 polymer ?
#
loop_
_entity_poly.entity_id
_entity_poly.type
_entity_poly.pdbx_seq_one_letter_code
_entity_poly.pdbx_strand_id
1 'polypeptide(L)'
;MKYSIIAACTVALLASACSSGPSNVKKLVIMSSGKLTAKGQDSKEITFEPGTQHNELDLQYVGSDPVKITVKSKDGDKTYDLTESGSYLLNLKSADTLIGSIVKYGEGGIPTSITTEQLQHIVDSTQQLIMGLNASDEAKTYFIVPGAVKKVSANYTAKLIGPFNGIPNTVEAGKDGKAPEIYKFTTSKQKREELYDLVKRMNK
;
A
#
# COMPACT_ATOMS: atom_id res chain seq x y z
N MET A 1 64.70 -5.13 -29.32
CA MET A 1 64.27 -5.66 -28.01
C MET A 1 63.91 -4.52 -27.09
N LYS A 2 62.62 -4.42 -26.72
CA LYS A 2 62.06 -3.92 -25.44
C LYS A 2 60.54 -3.91 -25.61
N TYR A 3 59.88 -4.81 -24.87
CA TYR A 3 58.43 -4.96 -24.76
C TYR A 3 57.85 -3.89 -23.83
N SER A 4 56.60 -3.44 -24.06
CA SER A 4 55.55 -3.16 -23.04
C SER A 4 54.31 -2.56 -23.73
N ILE A 5 53.20 -3.31 -23.87
CA ILE A 5 52.01 -3.42 -23.00
C ILE A 5 50.91 -2.36 -23.28
N ILE A 6 49.88 -2.85 -23.97
CA ILE A 6 48.41 -2.63 -23.93
C ILE A 6 47.86 -1.63 -22.89
N ALA A 7 46.94 -0.76 -23.32
CA ALA A 7 45.74 -0.39 -22.55
C ALA A 7 44.62 0.17 -23.46
N ALA A 8 43.57 -0.63 -23.67
CA ALA A 8 42.30 -0.20 -24.21
C ALA A 8 41.48 0.45 -23.08
N CYS A 9 41.00 1.69 -23.28
CA CYS A 9 40.04 2.33 -22.38
C CYS A 9 38.70 2.49 -23.10
N THR A 10 37.86 1.48 -22.96
CA THR A 10 36.42 1.58 -23.12
C THR A 10 35.85 2.22 -21.86
N VAL A 11 35.20 3.37 -21.95
CA VAL A 11 34.25 3.80 -20.91
C VAL A 11 32.97 4.23 -21.62
N ALA A 12 32.00 3.31 -21.57
CA ALA A 12 30.60 3.58 -21.82
C ALA A 12 30.08 4.51 -20.71
N LEU A 13 29.60 5.70 -21.08
CA LEU A 13 28.77 6.53 -20.22
C LEU A 13 27.32 6.40 -20.68
N LEU A 14 26.66 5.33 -20.24
CA LEU A 14 25.22 5.20 -20.27
C LEU A 14 24.67 5.23 -18.85
N ALA A 15 23.62 6.03 -18.68
CA ALA A 15 22.61 6.00 -17.64
C ALA A 15 23.01 6.41 -16.20
N SER A 16 22.68 7.66 -15.87
CA SER A 16 22.13 8.00 -14.54
C SER A 16 21.23 9.23 -14.63
N ALA A 17 20.12 9.09 -15.35
CA ALA A 17 18.94 9.91 -15.09
C ALA A 17 18.30 9.44 -13.77
N CYS A 18 18.99 9.67 -12.65
CA CYS A 18 18.42 9.52 -11.32
C CYS A 18 17.50 10.70 -11.08
N SER A 19 16.20 10.46 -11.16
CA SER A 19 15.15 11.42 -10.79
C SER A 19 15.43 12.02 -9.40
N SER A 20 15.64 13.33 -9.35
CA SER A 20 15.96 14.13 -8.18
C SER A 20 14.75 14.31 -7.25
N GLY A 21 14.35 13.22 -6.58
CA GLY A 21 13.43 13.25 -5.44
C GLY A 21 14.20 13.08 -4.13
N PRO A 22 13.60 13.45 -2.97
CA PRO A 22 14.19 13.14 -1.67
C PRO A 22 14.43 11.63 -1.57
N SER A 23 15.66 11.24 -1.30
CA SER A 23 16.02 9.87 -0.96
C SER A 23 15.67 9.59 0.50
N ASN A 24 15.44 8.32 0.84
CA ASN A 24 15.14 7.86 2.19
C ASN A 24 13.83 8.41 2.79
N VAL A 25 12.72 8.27 2.07
CA VAL A 25 11.39 8.71 2.54
C VAL A 25 10.58 7.53 3.07
N LYS A 26 9.95 7.74 4.23
CA LYS A 26 8.98 6.82 4.83
C LYS A 26 7.61 7.52 4.83
N LYS A 27 6.65 7.02 4.05
CA LYS A 27 5.26 7.49 4.07
C LYS A 27 4.45 6.56 4.96
N LEU A 28 3.68 7.09 5.90
CA LEU A 28 2.73 6.34 6.72
C LEU A 28 1.32 6.83 6.44
N VAL A 29 0.43 5.93 6.03
CA VAL A 29 -1.01 6.16 5.97
C VAL A 29 -1.64 5.46 7.16
N ILE A 30 -2.42 6.17 7.96
CA ILE A 30 -3.15 5.62 9.10
C ILE A 30 -4.63 5.61 8.73
N MET A 31 -5.26 4.44 8.74
CA MET A 31 -6.69 4.31 8.52
C MET A 31 -7.37 3.91 9.83
N SER A 32 -8.26 4.75 10.35
CA SER A 32 -8.89 4.54 11.66
C SER A 32 -10.40 4.35 11.58
N SER A 33 -10.95 3.86 12.69
CA SER A 33 -12.34 4.04 13.10
C SER A 33 -12.33 4.93 14.36
N GLY A 34 -12.45 6.23 14.19
CA GLY A 34 -12.24 7.24 15.22
C GLY A 34 -11.38 8.40 14.75
N LYS A 35 -11.23 9.41 15.61
CA LYS A 35 -10.56 10.66 15.28
C LYS A 35 -9.04 10.52 15.48
N LEU A 36 -8.28 11.10 14.56
CA LEU A 36 -6.83 11.17 14.59
C LEU A 36 -6.38 12.62 14.71
N THR A 37 -5.39 12.89 15.56
CA THR A 37 -4.77 14.22 15.68
C THR A 37 -3.25 14.07 15.72
N ALA A 38 -2.56 14.88 14.91
CA ALA A 38 -1.11 14.96 14.86
C ALA A 38 -0.68 16.44 14.80
N LYS A 39 0.51 16.76 15.32
CA LYS A 39 1.01 18.16 15.37
C LYS A 39 1.55 18.67 14.04
N GLY A 40 1.74 17.78 13.06
CA GLY A 40 2.33 18.07 11.75
C GLY A 40 2.45 16.81 10.90
N GLN A 41 2.90 16.97 9.65
CA GLN A 41 3.03 15.88 8.67
C GLN A 41 4.17 14.90 9.02
N ASP A 42 5.09 15.28 9.89
CA ASP A 42 6.22 14.47 10.39
C ASP A 42 6.06 14.13 11.88
N SER A 43 4.84 14.23 12.42
CA SER A 43 4.57 13.94 13.83
C SER A 43 4.89 12.49 14.17
N LYS A 44 5.66 12.28 15.23
CA LYS A 44 5.95 10.94 15.79
C LYS A 44 4.96 10.52 16.86
N GLU A 45 4.14 11.45 17.34
CA GLU A 45 3.04 11.18 18.26
C GLU A 45 1.70 11.45 17.58
N ILE A 46 0.79 10.49 17.63
CA ILE A 46 -0.58 10.61 17.13
C ILE A 46 -1.54 10.37 18.29
N THR A 47 -2.47 11.27 18.52
CA THR A 47 -3.60 11.04 19.43
C THR A 47 -4.72 10.36 18.66
N PHE A 48 -5.17 9.21 19.16
CA PHE A 48 -6.26 8.42 18.60
C PHE A 48 -7.41 8.28 19.59
N GLU A 49 -8.56 8.81 19.21
CA GLU A 49 -9.83 8.69 19.92
C GLU A 49 -10.73 7.69 19.18
N PRO A 50 -10.94 6.46 19.71
CA PRO A 50 -11.76 5.46 19.05
C PRO A 50 -13.20 5.94 18.81
N GLY A 51 -13.76 5.56 17.67
CA GLY A 51 -15.12 5.93 17.29
C GLY A 51 -15.63 5.10 16.12
N THR A 52 -16.73 5.54 15.50
CA THR A 52 -17.38 4.82 14.39
C THR A 52 -17.03 5.40 13.02
N GLN A 53 -16.58 6.65 12.97
CA GLN A 53 -16.26 7.34 11.72
C GLN A 53 -14.92 6.89 11.16
N HIS A 54 -14.86 6.69 9.85
CA HIS A 54 -13.59 6.45 9.18
C HIS A 54 -12.82 7.76 9.01
N ASN A 55 -11.55 7.75 9.40
CA ASN A 55 -10.60 8.81 9.08
C ASN A 55 -9.32 8.22 8.49
N GLU A 56 -8.62 9.04 7.72
CA GLU A 56 -7.30 8.76 7.17
C GLU A 56 -6.34 9.89 7.57
N LEU A 57 -5.09 9.54 7.90
CA LEU A 57 -4.03 10.51 8.17
C LEU A 57 -2.77 10.09 7.42
N ASP A 58 -2.25 10.99 6.60
CA ASP A 58 -0.99 10.81 5.88
C ASP A 58 0.13 11.54 6.61
N LEU A 59 1.21 10.81 6.89
CA LEU A 59 2.45 11.32 7.47
C LEU A 59 3.63 10.95 6.58
N GLN A 60 4.66 11.78 6.59
CA GLN A 60 5.88 11.60 5.81
C GLN A 60 7.11 11.97 6.64
N TYR A 61 8.11 11.10 6.59
CA TYR A 61 9.36 11.27 7.29
C TYR A 61 10.51 11.15 6.28
N VAL A 62 11.47 12.07 6.36
CA VAL A 62 12.65 12.08 5.50
C VAL A 62 13.88 11.82 6.35
N GLY A 63 14.69 10.83 5.96
CA GLY A 63 15.92 10.48 6.66
C GLY A 63 16.20 8.98 6.64
N SER A 64 17.47 8.62 6.82
CA SER A 64 17.93 7.23 6.89
C SER A 64 17.42 6.51 8.13
N ASP A 65 17.31 7.22 9.25
CA ASP A 65 17.07 6.60 10.56
C ASP A 65 15.68 5.97 10.67
N PRO A 66 15.55 4.86 11.43
CA PRO A 66 14.25 4.30 11.77
C PRO A 66 13.36 5.34 12.46
N VAL A 67 12.07 5.34 12.12
CA VAL A 67 11.10 6.25 12.72
C VAL A 67 10.21 5.45 13.66
N LYS A 68 10.18 5.84 14.94
CA LYS A 68 9.25 5.30 15.94
C LYS A 68 8.03 6.19 16.04
N ILE A 69 6.85 5.60 15.90
CA ILE A 69 5.56 6.27 15.92
C ILE A 69 4.77 5.79 17.13
N THR A 70 4.41 6.71 18.01
CA THR A 70 3.59 6.43 19.19
C THR A 70 2.16 6.89 18.94
N VAL A 71 1.23 5.93 18.96
CA VAL A 71 -0.21 6.20 18.96
C VAL A 71 -0.69 6.20 20.40
N LYS A 72 -1.13 7.37 20.87
CA LYS A 72 -1.70 7.59 22.19
C LYS A 72 -3.20 7.38 22.15
N SER A 73 -3.74 6.56 23.05
CA SER A 73 -5.18 6.31 23.14
C SER A 73 -5.61 6.11 24.59
N LYS A 74 -6.91 6.25 24.84
CA LYS A 74 -7.50 5.98 26.16
C LYS A 74 -7.26 4.54 26.64
N ASP A 75 -7.09 3.61 25.70
CA ASP A 75 -6.87 2.18 25.97
C ASP A 75 -5.37 1.85 26.13
N GLY A 76 -4.50 2.86 26.10
CA GLY A 76 -3.05 2.76 26.23
C GLY A 76 -2.29 3.18 24.97
N ASP A 77 -1.00 3.42 25.15
CA ASP A 77 -0.09 3.84 24.09
C ASP A 77 0.49 2.62 23.36
N LYS A 78 0.61 2.71 22.04
CA LYS A 78 1.27 1.70 21.21
C LYS A 78 2.33 2.35 20.33
N THR A 79 3.48 1.71 20.20
CA THR A 79 4.58 2.19 19.36
C THR A 79 4.78 1.27 18.16
N TYR A 80 5.01 1.88 17.00
CA TYR A 80 5.24 1.22 15.72
C TYR A 80 6.55 1.70 15.10
N ASP A 81 7.34 0.77 14.57
CA ASP A 81 8.64 1.07 13.98
C ASP A 81 8.57 1.05 12.45
N LEU A 82 9.03 2.13 11.82
CA LEU A 82 9.20 2.25 10.37
C LEU A 82 10.70 2.23 10.06
N THR A 83 11.22 1.06 9.71
CA THR A 83 12.67 0.82 9.56
C THR A 83 13.19 1.23 8.19
N GLU A 84 12.46 0.92 7.13
CA GLU A 84 12.91 1.09 5.75
C GLU A 84 12.17 2.21 5.04
N SER A 85 12.71 2.68 3.92
CA SER A 85 12.00 3.59 3.02
C SER A 85 10.88 2.90 2.28
N GLY A 86 9.80 3.65 2.02
CA GLY A 86 8.62 3.16 1.34
C GLY A 86 7.31 3.68 1.94
N SER A 87 6.21 3.10 1.48
CA SER A 87 4.85 3.38 1.93
C SER A 87 4.37 2.32 2.91
N TYR A 88 3.86 2.75 4.05
CA TYR A 88 3.34 1.95 5.14
C TYR A 88 1.86 2.23 5.36
N LEU A 89 1.12 1.22 5.81
CA LEU A 89 -0.26 1.32 6.24
C LEU A 89 -0.39 0.83 7.68
N LEU A 90 -0.93 1.67 8.55
CA LEU A 90 -1.33 1.33 9.92
C LEU A 90 -2.86 1.23 10.00
N ASN A 91 -3.36 0.06 10.41
CA ASN A 91 -4.78 -0.16 10.61
C ASN A 91 -5.17 0.14 12.06
N LEU A 92 -5.90 1.22 12.30
CA LEU A 92 -6.53 1.56 13.59
C LEU A 92 -8.06 1.42 13.56
N LYS A 93 -8.59 0.57 12.67
CA LYS A 93 -10.02 0.24 12.69
C LYS A 93 -10.35 -0.62 13.89
N SER A 94 -11.52 -0.38 14.49
CA SER A 94 -11.90 -1.00 15.78
C SER A 94 -12.06 -2.51 15.71
N ALA A 95 -12.54 -3.05 14.58
CA ALA A 95 -12.79 -4.49 14.42
C ALA A 95 -12.48 -5.01 13.01
N ASP A 96 -12.31 -4.13 12.03
CA ASP A 96 -12.17 -4.54 10.64
C ASP A 96 -10.70 -4.73 10.25
N THR A 97 -10.43 -5.88 9.65
CA THR A 97 -9.17 -6.10 8.92
C THR A 97 -9.21 -5.35 7.60
N LEU A 98 -8.10 -4.72 7.22
CA LEU A 98 -7.93 -4.13 5.91
C LEU A 98 -7.38 -5.17 4.94
N ILE A 99 -8.10 -5.38 3.85
CA ILE A 99 -7.70 -6.25 2.75
C ILE A 99 -7.31 -5.35 1.59
N GLY A 100 -6.10 -5.52 1.06
CA GLY A 100 -5.58 -4.68 -0.01
C GLY A 100 -4.94 -5.46 -1.15
N SER A 101 -4.95 -4.85 -2.34
CA SER A 101 -4.22 -5.36 -3.51
C SER A 101 -3.78 -4.22 -4.42
N ILE A 102 -2.74 -4.45 -5.22
CA ILE A 102 -2.32 -3.53 -6.28
C ILE A 102 -3.39 -3.40 -7.36
N VAL A 103 -3.68 -2.18 -7.79
CA VAL A 103 -4.55 -1.88 -8.92
C VAL A 103 -3.73 -1.91 -10.20
N LYS A 104 -4.06 -2.81 -11.12
CA LYS A 104 -3.42 -2.88 -12.43
C LYS A 104 -4.06 -1.86 -13.36
N TYR A 105 -3.39 -0.73 -13.57
CA TYR A 105 -3.77 0.26 -14.58
C TYR A 105 -3.10 -0.07 -15.91
N GLY A 106 -3.89 -0.12 -17.00
CA GLY A 106 -3.37 -0.22 -18.37
C GLY A 106 -2.83 -1.59 -18.82
N GLU A 107 -2.63 -2.56 -17.92
CA GLU A 107 -2.08 -3.89 -18.25
C GLU A 107 -3.11 -4.93 -18.74
N GLY A 108 -4.25 -4.46 -19.24
CA GLY A 108 -5.25 -5.31 -19.84
C GLY A 108 -6.48 -4.47 -20.07
N GLY A 109 -6.95 -4.40 -21.31
CA GLY A 109 -8.31 -3.95 -21.55
C GLY A 109 -9.23 -4.67 -20.58
N ILE A 110 -10.18 -3.95 -19.98
CA ILE A 110 -11.21 -4.55 -19.12
C ILE A 110 -11.70 -5.80 -19.87
N PRO A 111 -11.56 -7.02 -19.31
CA PRO A 111 -11.98 -8.22 -20.00
C PRO A 111 -13.42 -8.01 -20.46
N THR A 112 -13.65 -7.98 -21.77
CA THR A 112 -14.99 -7.79 -22.34
C THR A 112 -15.89 -8.99 -22.07
N SER A 113 -15.28 -10.11 -21.64
CA SER A 113 -15.94 -11.28 -21.09
C SER A 113 -15.06 -11.89 -20.00
N ILE A 114 -15.68 -12.46 -18.97
CA ILE A 114 -15.03 -13.29 -17.95
C ILE A 114 -15.72 -14.66 -18.00
N THR A 115 -14.94 -15.73 -18.14
CA THR A 115 -15.46 -17.10 -18.13
C THR A 115 -15.90 -17.52 -16.73
N THR A 116 -16.73 -18.57 -16.64
CA THR A 116 -17.19 -19.12 -15.35
C THR A 116 -16.01 -19.60 -14.51
N GLU A 117 -15.01 -20.23 -15.13
CA GLU A 117 -13.80 -20.73 -14.46
C GLU A 117 -12.97 -19.57 -13.89
N GLN A 118 -12.82 -18.48 -14.66
CA GLN A 118 -12.14 -17.28 -14.19
C GLN A 118 -12.91 -16.60 -13.04
N LEU A 119 -14.24 -16.54 -13.13
CA LEU A 119 -15.07 -16.04 -12.03
C LEU A 119 -14.93 -16.89 -10.77
N GLN A 120 -14.96 -18.22 -10.89
CA GLN A 120 -14.77 -19.14 -9.76
C GLN A 120 -13.38 -18.96 -9.13
N HIS A 121 -12.34 -18.86 -9.95
CA HIS A 121 -10.99 -18.58 -9.47
C HIS A 121 -10.90 -17.25 -8.71
N ILE A 122 -11.58 -16.20 -9.17
CA ILE A 122 -11.66 -14.91 -8.48
C ILE A 122 -12.37 -15.06 -7.13
N VAL A 123 -13.49 -15.78 -7.09
CA VAL A 123 -14.25 -16.07 -5.86
C VAL A 123 -13.37 -16.79 -4.85
N ASP A 124 -12.71 -17.89 -5.26
CA ASP A 124 -11.86 -18.71 -4.39
C ASP A 124 -10.66 -17.92 -3.88
N SER A 125 -9.98 -17.19 -4.77
CA SER A 125 -8.86 -16.31 -4.41
C SER A 125 -9.29 -15.23 -3.40
N THR A 126 -10.48 -14.66 -3.59
CA THR A 126 -11.03 -13.64 -2.70
C THR A 126 -11.38 -14.24 -1.34
N GLN A 127 -11.96 -15.45 -1.28
CA GLN A 127 -12.21 -16.16 -0.02
C GLN A 127 -10.92 -16.42 0.75
N GLN A 128 -9.88 -16.94 0.07
CA GLN A 128 -8.58 -17.18 0.69
C GLN A 128 -7.95 -15.89 1.22
N LEU A 129 -8.07 -14.77 0.49
CA LEU A 129 -7.57 -13.48 0.93
C LEU A 129 -8.36 -12.95 2.14
N ILE A 130 -9.69 -13.12 2.19
CA ILE A 130 -10.52 -12.80 3.37
C ILE A 130 -10.12 -13.65 4.59
N MET A 131 -9.60 -14.85 4.38
CA MET A 131 -9.07 -15.72 5.43
C MET A 131 -7.60 -15.45 5.75
N GLY A 132 -6.95 -14.50 5.05
CA GLY A 132 -5.52 -14.19 5.21
C GLY A 132 -4.56 -15.22 4.61
N LEU A 133 -5.06 -16.24 3.90
CA LEU A 133 -4.25 -17.34 3.35
C LEU A 133 -3.52 -16.98 2.04
N ASN A 134 -3.94 -15.91 1.37
CA ASN A 134 -3.38 -15.48 0.07
C ASN A 134 -2.85 -14.03 0.12
N ALA A 135 -2.33 -13.60 1.27
CA ALA A 135 -1.67 -12.31 1.44
C ALA A 135 -0.15 -12.51 1.38
N SER A 136 0.51 -11.83 0.43
CA SER A 136 1.97 -11.86 0.28
C SER A 136 2.50 -10.56 -0.31
N ASP A 137 3.75 -10.23 0.04
CA ASP A 137 4.42 -9.05 -0.49
C ASP A 137 4.74 -9.23 -1.99
N GLU A 138 5.03 -10.47 -2.41
CA GLU A 138 5.31 -10.85 -3.79
C GLU A 138 4.08 -10.66 -4.70
N ALA A 139 2.91 -11.14 -4.25
CA ALA A 139 1.67 -10.95 -4.99
C ALA A 139 1.03 -9.57 -4.77
N LYS A 140 1.66 -8.71 -3.94
CA LYS A 140 1.17 -7.38 -3.60
C LYS A 140 -0.27 -7.40 -3.06
N THR A 141 -0.54 -8.38 -2.21
CA THR A 141 -1.83 -8.62 -1.55
C THR A 141 -1.63 -8.59 -0.05
N TYR A 142 -2.53 -7.90 0.66
CA TYR A 142 -2.33 -7.59 2.07
C TYR A 142 -3.56 -7.93 2.90
N PHE A 143 -3.31 -8.48 4.09
CA PHE A 143 -4.29 -8.74 5.13
C PHE A 143 -3.77 -8.12 6.44
N ILE A 144 -4.25 -6.92 6.75
CA ILE A 144 -3.70 -6.08 7.83
C ILE A 144 -4.74 -6.00 8.96
N VAL A 145 -4.51 -6.78 10.02
CA VAL A 145 -5.41 -6.85 11.18
C VAL A 145 -5.43 -5.53 11.97
N PRO A 146 -6.49 -5.26 12.76
CA PRO A 146 -6.53 -4.11 13.67
C PRO A 146 -5.28 -4.00 14.55
N GLY A 147 -4.74 -2.79 14.65
CA GLY A 147 -3.55 -2.46 15.43
C GLY A 147 -2.23 -2.93 14.80
N ALA A 148 -2.21 -3.35 13.53
CA ALA A 148 -0.98 -3.72 12.83
C ALA A 148 -0.53 -2.65 11.83
N VAL A 149 0.80 -2.50 11.72
CA VAL A 149 1.45 -1.72 10.66
C VAL A 149 2.10 -2.67 9.66
N LYS A 150 2.02 -2.34 8.37
CA LYS A 150 2.67 -3.13 7.31
C LYS A 150 3.29 -2.20 6.28
N LYS A 151 4.52 -2.53 5.84
CA LYS A 151 5.13 -1.94 4.65
C LYS A 151 4.40 -2.49 3.42
N VAL A 152 3.81 -1.60 2.63
CA VAL A 152 3.01 -1.94 1.44
C VAL A 152 3.83 -1.80 0.17
N SER A 153 4.72 -0.81 0.07
CA SER A 153 5.62 -0.69 -1.08
C SER A 153 6.98 -0.13 -0.67
N ALA A 154 8.03 -0.49 -1.40
CA ALA A 154 9.32 0.20 -1.33
C ALA A 154 9.26 1.62 -1.94
N ASN A 155 8.27 1.88 -2.81
CA ASN A 155 8.03 3.20 -3.38
C ASN A 155 7.19 4.06 -2.43
N TYR A 156 7.79 5.12 -1.89
CA TYR A 156 7.10 6.06 -1.00
C TYR A 156 6.03 6.90 -1.72
N THR A 157 6.07 6.98 -3.06
CA THR A 157 5.05 7.66 -3.86
C THR A 157 3.86 6.77 -4.19
N ALA A 158 3.85 5.51 -3.74
CA ALA A 158 2.72 4.62 -3.93
C ALA A 158 1.48 5.21 -3.23
N LYS A 159 0.35 5.26 -3.95
CA LYS A 159 -0.90 5.76 -3.40
C LYS A 159 -1.65 4.61 -2.73
N LEU A 160 -1.96 4.77 -1.44
CA LEU A 160 -2.77 3.83 -0.69
C LEU A 160 -4.17 4.42 -0.59
N ILE A 161 -5.14 3.79 -1.25
CA ILE A 161 -6.53 4.24 -1.31
C ILE A 161 -7.32 3.47 -0.27
N GLY A 162 -7.89 4.18 0.70
CA GLY A 162 -8.68 3.55 1.74
C GLY A 162 -10.07 3.09 1.30
N PRO A 163 -10.81 2.42 2.19
CA PRO A 163 -12.01 1.65 1.85
C PRO A 163 -13.12 2.43 1.17
N PHE A 164 -13.35 3.67 1.56
CA PHE A 164 -14.47 4.49 1.11
C PHE A 164 -14.11 5.45 -0.02
N ASN A 165 -12.85 5.41 -0.50
CA ASN A 165 -12.36 6.26 -1.57
C ASN A 165 -12.39 5.53 -2.91
N GLY A 166 -12.90 6.18 -3.95
CA GLY A 166 -12.91 5.63 -5.30
C GLY A 166 -11.50 5.48 -5.87
N ILE A 167 -11.31 4.48 -6.74
CA ILE A 167 -10.10 4.38 -7.57
C ILE A 167 -10.15 5.54 -8.58
N PRO A 168 -9.12 6.41 -8.68
CA PRO A 168 -9.12 7.51 -9.64
C PRO A 168 -9.28 7.02 -11.08
N ASN A 169 -10.18 7.66 -11.83
CA ASN A 169 -10.47 7.33 -13.23
C ASN A 169 -9.31 7.70 -14.16
N THR A 170 -8.50 8.68 -13.76
CA THR A 170 -7.28 9.09 -14.47
C THR A 170 -6.11 8.98 -13.53
N VAL A 171 -5.02 8.46 -14.05
CA VAL A 171 -3.75 8.35 -13.34
C VAL A 171 -2.71 9.10 -14.15
N GLU A 172 -2.19 10.18 -13.58
CA GLU A 172 -1.04 10.85 -14.16
C GLU A 172 0.16 9.90 -14.04
N ALA A 173 0.89 9.72 -15.16
CA ALA A 173 2.12 8.98 -15.15
C ALA A 173 3.09 9.60 -14.13
N GLY A 174 3.85 8.76 -13.43
CA GLY A 174 4.93 9.21 -12.57
C GLY A 174 5.94 10.05 -13.35
N LYS A 175 6.81 10.76 -12.62
CA LYS A 175 7.89 11.58 -13.22
C LYS A 175 8.84 10.79 -14.13
N ASP A 176 8.80 9.46 -14.04
CA ASP A 176 9.54 8.47 -14.82
C ASP A 176 8.76 7.90 -16.02
N GLY A 177 7.56 8.43 -16.31
CA GLY A 177 6.69 7.97 -17.39
C GLY A 177 5.99 6.64 -17.11
N LYS A 178 6.14 6.05 -15.91
CA LYS A 178 5.48 4.79 -15.54
C LYS A 178 4.12 5.03 -14.90
N ALA A 179 3.21 4.07 -15.02
CA ALA A 179 1.93 4.11 -14.32
C ALA A 179 2.18 4.21 -12.80
N PRO A 180 1.44 5.08 -12.08
CA PRO A 180 1.62 5.21 -10.64
C PRO A 180 1.25 3.91 -9.94
N GLU A 181 2.05 3.56 -8.94
CA GLU A 181 1.77 2.40 -8.10
C GLU A 181 0.62 2.72 -7.14
N ILE A 182 -0.51 2.03 -7.30
CA ILE A 182 -1.74 2.28 -6.56
C ILE A 182 -2.21 1.00 -5.89
N TYR A 183 -2.53 1.10 -4.61
CA TYR A 183 -3.09 0.02 -3.82
C TYR A 183 -4.49 0.41 -3.36
N LYS A 184 -5.46 -0.47 -3.59
CA LYS A 184 -6.82 -0.29 -3.08
C LYS A 184 -7.03 -1.20 -1.88
N PHE A 185 -7.43 -0.60 -0.77
CA PHE A 185 -7.83 -1.29 0.45
C PHE A 185 -9.34 -1.24 0.62
N THR A 186 -9.91 -2.29 1.18
CA THR A 186 -11.31 -2.44 1.58
C THR A 186 -11.37 -3.08 2.97
N THR A 187 -12.45 -2.92 3.71
CA THR A 187 -12.62 -3.70 4.95
C THR A 187 -12.97 -5.16 4.63
N SER A 188 -12.60 -6.10 5.51
CA SER A 188 -13.01 -7.50 5.37
C SER A 188 -14.53 -7.68 5.39
N LYS A 189 -15.26 -6.76 6.04
CA LYS A 189 -16.72 -6.70 5.96
C LYS A 189 -17.20 -6.35 4.55
N GLN A 190 -16.73 -5.23 3.97
CA GLN A 190 -17.08 -4.83 2.60
C GLN A 190 -16.71 -5.93 1.60
N LYS A 191 -15.53 -6.54 1.76
CA LYS A 191 -15.08 -7.58 0.83
C LYS A 191 -15.94 -8.84 0.89
N ARG A 192 -16.45 -9.21 2.07
CA ARG A 192 -17.41 -10.30 2.25
C ARG A 192 -18.76 -9.97 1.60
N GLU A 193 -19.25 -8.75 1.76
CA GLU A 193 -20.49 -8.28 1.12
C GLU A 193 -20.37 -8.30 -0.41
N GLU A 194 -19.28 -7.76 -0.97
CA GLU A 194 -18.98 -7.82 -2.41
C GLU A 194 -18.95 -9.25 -2.94
N LEU A 195 -18.28 -10.16 -2.22
CA LEU A 195 -18.19 -11.56 -2.60
C LEU A 195 -19.56 -12.26 -2.55
N TYR A 196 -20.35 -12.00 -1.51
CA TYR A 196 -21.69 -12.57 -1.38
C TYR A 196 -22.59 -12.13 -2.53
N ASP A 197 -22.56 -10.84 -2.88
CA ASP A 197 -23.32 -10.30 -4.00
C ASP A 197 -22.88 -10.87 -5.34
N LEU A 198 -21.57 -11.12 -5.52
CA LEU A 198 -21.03 -11.77 -6.71
C LEU A 198 -21.54 -13.21 -6.84
N VAL A 199 -21.39 -14.02 -5.79
CA VAL A 199 -21.85 -15.42 -5.77
C VAL A 199 -23.37 -15.51 -5.98
N LYS A 200 -24.15 -14.61 -5.39
CA LYS A 200 -25.60 -14.55 -5.59
C LYS A 200 -25.99 -14.25 -7.04
N ARG A 201 -25.22 -13.43 -7.75
CA ARG A 201 -25.43 -13.15 -9.19
C ARG A 201 -25.04 -14.34 -10.07
N MET A 202 -24.06 -15.13 -9.67
CA MET A 202 -23.65 -16.34 -10.41
C MET A 202 -24.69 -17.46 -10.32
N ASN A 203 -25.41 -17.56 -9.20
CA ASN A 203 -26.40 -18.60 -8.97
C ASN A 203 -27.82 -18.26 -9.47
N LYS A 204 -27.98 -17.16 -10.21
CA LYS A 204 -29.24 -16.73 -10.82
C LYS A 204 -29.18 -16.93 -12.33
#